data_AF-A0A0P1KR60-F1
#
_entry.id   AF-A0A0P1KR60-F1
#
_cell.length_a   1.000
_cell.length_b   1.000
_cell.length_c   1.000
_cell.angle_alpha   90.00
_cell.angle_beta   90.00
_cell.angle_gamma   90.00
#
_symmetry.space_group_name_H-M   'P 1'
#
loop_
_entity.id
_entity.type
_entity.pdbx_description
1 polymer ?
#
loop_
_entity_poly.entity_id
_entity_poly.type
_entity_poly.pdbx_seq_one_letter_code
_entity_poly.pdbx_strand_id
1 'polypeptide(L)' 'MSEKSCPQCGEELKKCLIQQNYSLIICPNEGCSYPFNEREAMDNIVYTKDAEILNAAKRRLEEEEQQKR' A
#
# COMPACT_ATOMS: atom_id res chain seq x y z
N MET A 1 4.19 6.25 12.58
CA MET A 1 3.53 7.28 11.77
C MET A 1 4.54 7.79 10.75
N SER A 2 4.44 7.32 9.51
CA SER A 2 5.14 7.93 8.37
C SER A 2 4.23 7.72 7.17
N GLU A 3 3.09 8.40 7.22
CA GLU A 3 2.24 8.65 6.05
C GLU A 3 3.04 9.61 5.18
N LYS A 4 3.97 9.05 4.40
CA LYS A 4 4.75 9.83 3.44
C LYS A 4 3.76 10.26 2.36
N SER A 5 3.46 11.55 2.28
CA SER A 5 2.78 12.11 1.12
C SER A 5 3.61 11.86 -0.14
N CYS A 6 2.93 11.65 -1.27
CA CYS A 6 3.54 11.47 -2.56
C CYS A 6 4.37 12.72 -2.90
N PRO A 7 5.67 12.58 -3.21
CA PRO A 7 6.51 13.73 -3.52
C PRO A 7 6.13 14.42 -4.84
N GLN A 8 5.32 13.77 -5.69
CA GLN A 8 4.91 14.29 -6.99
C GLN A 8 3.56 15.03 -6.96
N CYS A 9 2.55 14.49 -6.29
CA CYS A 9 1.20 15.07 -6.27
C CYS A 9 0.68 15.42 -4.87
N GLY A 10 1.41 15.08 -3.81
CA GLY A 10 1.03 15.36 -2.42
C GLY A 10 -0.02 14.40 -1.83
N GLU A 11 -0.60 13.49 -2.61
CA GLU A 11 -1.57 12.51 -2.10
C GLU A 11 -0.95 11.51 -1.13
N GLU A 12 -1.78 10.91 -0.28
CA GLU A 12 -1.33 9.88 0.65
C GLU A 12 -0.85 8.62 -0.09
N LEU A 13 0.40 8.22 0.16
CA LEU A 13 0.93 6.98 -0.41
C LEU A 13 0.29 5.76 0.27
N LYS A 14 0.01 4.74 -0.54
CA LYS A 14 -0.54 3.47 -0.06
C LYS A 14 0.49 2.37 -0.11
N LYS A 15 0.41 1.49 0.88
CA LYS A 15 1.21 0.26 0.96
C LYS A 15 0.51 -0.87 0.21
N CYS A 16 1.10 -1.34 -0.88
CA CYS A 16 0.56 -2.41 -1.72
C CYS A 16 1.41 -3.68 -1.56
N LEU A 17 0.79 -4.83 -1.25
CA LEU A 17 1.51 -6.11 -1.12
C LEU A 17 1.88 -6.65 -2.51
N ILE A 18 3.18 -6.81 -2.78
CA ILE A 18 3.69 -7.28 -4.09
C ILE A 18 4.32 -8.68 -4.01
N GLN A 19 4.73 -9.11 -2.81
CA GLN A 19 5.23 -10.45 -2.50
C GLN A 19 4.79 -10.84 -1.08
N GLN A 20 5.06 -12.08 -0.66
CA GLN A 20 4.55 -12.65 0.60
C GLN A 20 4.76 -11.73 1.81
N ASN A 21 5.94 -11.14 1.97
CA ASN A 21 6.27 -10.27 3.10
C ASN A 21 6.87 -8.94 2.65
N TYR A 22 6.62 -8.54 1.40
CA TYR A 22 7.11 -7.28 0.87
C TYR A 22 5.97 -6.50 0.24
N SER A 23 5.92 -5.23 0.60
CA SER A 23 4.99 -4.26 0.02
C SER A 23 5.75 -3.14 -0.63
N LEU A 24 5.19 -2.59 -1.71
CA LEU A 24 5.65 -1.39 -2.35
C LEU A 24 4.80 -0.20 -1.87
N ILE A 25 5.44 0.90 -1.51
CA ILE A 25 4.77 2.17 -1.25
C ILE A 25 4.54 2.89 -2.59
N ILE A 26 3.27 3.07 -2.97
CA ILE A 26 2.88 3.65 -4.27
C ILE A 26 1.84 4.75 -4.12
N CYS A 27 1.77 5.66 -5.09
CA CYS A 27 0.70 6.63 -5.16
C CYS A 27 -0.58 5.97 -5.74
N PRO A 28 -1.75 6.14 -5.12
CA PRO A 28 -3.01 5.60 -5.65
C PRO A 28 -3.61 6.45 -6.77
N ASN A 29 -3.10 7.66 -7.01
CA ASN A 29 -3.59 8.55 -8.06
C ASN A 29 -3.19 8.01 -9.43
N GLU A 30 -4.18 7.68 -10.28
CA GLU A 30 -3.96 7.14 -11.63
C GLU A 30 -3.18 8.09 -12.56
N GLY A 31 -3.25 9.41 -12.31
CA GLY A 31 -2.47 10.43 -13.01
C GLY A 31 -1.05 10.63 -12.46
N CYS A 32 -0.70 9.96 -11.36
CA CYS A 32 0.63 10.02 -10.73
C CYS A 32 1.29 8.65 -10.76
N SER A 33 2.43 8.56 -11.43
CA SER A 33 3.14 7.28 -11.58
C SER A 33 4.20 7.04 -10.50
N TYR A 34 4.08 7.63 -9.31
CA TYR A 34 5.06 7.43 -8.25
C TYR A 34 4.91 6.03 -7.60
N PRO A 35 6.00 5.26 -7.42
CA PRO A 35 7.36 5.51 -7.91
C PRO A 35 7.49 5.15 -9.41
N PHE A 36 8.14 6.02 -10.20
CA PHE A 36 8.15 5.85 -11.67
C PHE A 36 9.33 5.01 -12.15
N ASN A 37 10.49 5.13 -11.49
CA ASN A 37 11.71 4.45 -11.91
C ASN A 37 12.10 3.31 -10.95
N GLU A 38 12.94 2.39 -11.44
CA GLU A 38 13.35 1.19 -10.69
C GLU A 38 14.05 1.51 -9.37
N ARG A 39 14.86 2.58 -9.34
CA ARG A 39 15.57 2.98 -8.13
C ARG A 39 14.60 3.42 -7.03
N GLU A 40 13.67 4.31 -7.37
CA GLU A 40 12.61 4.72 -6.45
C GLU A 40 11.74 3.53 -6.04
N ALA A 41 11.40 2.63 -6.97
CA ALA A 41 10.64 1.44 -6.64
C ALA A 41 11.37 0.59 -5.58
N MET A 42 12.66 0.32 -5.76
CA MET A 42 13.49 -0.42 -4.80
C MET A 42 13.54 0.25 -3.42
N ASP A 43 13.73 1.58 -3.38
CA ASP A 43 13.77 2.36 -2.13
C ASP A 43 12.42 2.39 -1.39
N ASN A 44 11.32 2.13 -2.09
CA ASN A 44 9.96 2.09 -1.55
C ASN A 44 9.46 0.66 -1.27
N ILE A 45 10.29 -0.37 -1.46
CA ILE A 45 9.97 -1.73 -1.00
C ILE A 45 10.21 -1.82 0.51
N VAL A 46 9.17 -2.18 1.24
CA VAL A 46 9.19 -2.34 2.68
C VAL A 46 8.75 -3.74 3.08
N TYR A 47 9.36 -4.26 4.14
CA TYR A 47 8.91 -5.50 4.73
C TYR A 47 7.54 -5.33 5.39
N THR A 48 6.71 -6.36 5.27
CA THR A 48 5.37 -6.41 5.85
C THR A 48 5.26 -7.65 6.71
N LYS A 49 4.93 -7.44 7.98
CA LYS A 49 4.75 -8.55 8.93
C LYS A 49 3.49 -9.31 8.60
N ASP A 50 3.51 -10.64 8.75
CA ASP A 50 2.35 -11.49 8.53
C ASP A 50 1.12 -11.05 9.33
N ALA A 51 1.32 -10.54 10.55
CA ALA A 51 0.24 -9.99 11.36
C ALA A 51 -0.48 -8.80 10.69
N GLU A 52 0.25 -7.91 10.01
CA GLU A 52 -0.35 -6.80 9.24
C GLU A 52 -1.19 -7.34 8.06
N ILE A 53 -0.69 -8.38 7.38
CA ILE A 53 -1.36 -9.01 6.24
C ILE A 53 -2.66 -9.68 6.70
N LEU A 54 -2.60 -10.46 7.78
CA LEU A 54 -3.77 -11.13 8.36
C LEU A 54 -4.81 -10.13 8.85
N ASN A 55 -4.37 -9.04 9.50
CA ASN A 55 -5.27 -7.98 9.94
C ASN A 55 -5.98 -7.30 8.76
N ALA A 56 -5.24 -7.00 7.68
CA ALA A 56 -5.82 -6.43 6.47
C ALA A 56 -6.82 -7.39 5.80
N ALA A 57 -6.51 -8.69 5.76
CA ALA A 57 -7.41 -9.71 5.23
C ALA A 57 -8.70 -9.84 6.06
N LYS A 58 -8.58 -9.86 7.39
CA LYS A 58 -9.72 -9.90 8.30
C LYS A 58 -10.64 -8.70 8.11
N ARG A 59 -10.09 -7.49 8.01
CA ARG A 59 -10.87 -6.27 7.79
C ARG A 59 -11.67 -6.32 6.48
N ARG A 60 -11.07 -6.82 5.39
CA ARG A 60 -11.78 -6.98 4.10
C ARG A 60 -12.96 -7.94 4.22
N LEU A 61 -12.79 -9.06 4.91
CA LEU A 61 -13.88 -10.02 5.13
C LEU A 61 -15.03 -9.39 5.95
N GLU A 62 -14.71 -8.62 6.99
CA GLU A 62 -15.72 -7.93 7.80
C GLU A 62 -16.49 -6.86 6.99
N GLU A 63 -15.80 -6.11 6.13
CA GLU A 63 -16.41 -5.13 5.22
C GLU A 63 -17.39 -5.80 4.23
N GLU A 64 -17.01 -6.96 3.66
CA GLU A 64 -17.88 -7.75 2.78
C GLU A 64 -19.13 -8.30 3.50
N GLU A 65 -18.99 -8.72 4.76
CA GLU A 65 -20.11 -9.20 5.57
C GLU A 65 -21.10 -8.07 5.92
N GLN A 66 -20.61 -6.86 6.17
CA GLN A 66 -21.45 -5.70 6.45
C GLN A 66 -22.24 -5.23 5.24
N GLN A 67 -21.65 -5.27 4.03
CA GLN A 67 -22.33 -4.89 2.79
C GLN A 67 -23.44 -5.86 2.36
N LYS A 68 -23.45 -7.08 2.90
CA LYS A 68 -24.49 -8.10 2.62
C LYS A 68 -25.73 -7.98 3.53
N ARG A 69 -25.71 -7.12 4.54
CA ARG A 69 -26.82 -6.88 5.47
C ARG A 69 -27.60 -5.63 5.08
#